data_AF-R9N4W8-F1
#
_entry.id   AF-R9N4W8-F1
#
_cell.length_a   1.000
_cell.length_b   1.000
_cell.length_c   1.000
_cell.angle_alpha   90.00
_cell.angle_beta   90.00
_cell.angle_gamma   90.00
#
_symmetry.space_group_name_H-M   'P 1'
#
loop_
_entity.id
_entity.type
_entity.pdbx_description
1 polymer ?
#
loop_
_entity_poly.entity_id
_entity_poly.type
_entity_poly.pdbx_seq_one_letter_code
_entity_poly.pdbx_strand_id
1 'polypeptide(L)'
;MTCKEVEKWIPLFLRDDLDTDDLREFMEHIDKCEECREELSIQFLVQEGMARLEAGNVFDLQNELKHRMNGARHTLKRRESMKWLLFLLDGFVLLEVVIIIILLIVL
;
A
#
# COMPACT_ATOMS: atom_id res chain seq x y z
N MET A 1 -6.67 16.18 -0.19
CA MET A 1 -7.20 15.53 1.03
C MET A 1 -7.36 16.54 2.17
N THR A 2 -8.54 16.59 2.79
CA THR A 2 -8.82 17.37 4.00
C THR A 2 -8.65 16.53 5.27
N CYS A 3 -8.32 17.14 6.41
CA CYS A 3 -8.12 16.41 7.68
C CYS A 3 -9.33 15.52 8.06
N LYS A 4 -10.56 15.99 7.78
CA LYS A 4 -11.80 15.23 8.01
C LYS A 4 -11.91 13.94 7.21
N GLU A 5 -11.30 13.88 6.03
CA GLU A 5 -11.27 12.66 5.22
C GLU A 5 -10.23 11.69 5.77
N VAL A 6 -9.11 12.22 6.27
CA VAL A 6 -8.01 11.43 6.88
C VAL A 6 -8.50 10.73 8.12
N GLU A 7 -9.21 11.45 8.99
CA GLU A 7 -9.78 10.90 10.22
C GLU A 7 -10.67 9.67 9.97
N LYS A 8 -11.40 9.66 8.85
CA LYS A 8 -12.23 8.50 8.46
C LYS A 8 -11.41 7.35 7.91
N TRP A 9 -10.26 7.65 7.31
CA TRP A 9 -9.35 6.67 6.73
C TRP A 9 -8.42 6.03 7.76
N ILE A 10 -8.15 6.69 8.90
CA ILE A 10 -7.35 6.12 10.01
C ILE A 10 -7.82 4.70 10.41
N PRO A 11 -9.10 4.45 10.74
CA PRO A 11 -9.55 3.11 11.11
C PRO A 11 -9.60 2.12 9.94
N LEU A 12 -9.66 2.59 8.69
CA LEU A 12 -9.57 1.74 7.49
C LEU A 12 -8.11 1.33 7.25
N PHE A 13 -7.17 2.26 7.44
CA PHE A 13 -5.74 2.02 7.41
C PHE A 13 -5.31 0.99 8.46
N LEU A 14 -5.78 1.15 9.69
CA LEU A 14 -5.48 0.21 10.77
C LEU A 14 -6.06 -1.20 10.54
N ARG A 15 -7.01 -1.35 9.61
CA ARG A 15 -7.60 -2.63 9.20
C ARG A 15 -7.06 -3.16 7.86
N ASP A 16 -6.10 -2.46 7.25
CA ASP A 16 -5.55 -2.77 5.92
C ASP A 16 -6.62 -2.76 4.79
N ASP A 17 -7.67 -1.95 4.95
CA ASP A 17 -8.85 -1.88 4.06
C ASP A 17 -8.80 -0.68 3.08
N LEU A 18 -7.67 0.02 2.95
CA LEU A 18 -7.49 1.11 1.97
C LEU A 18 -6.97 0.60 0.63
N ASP A 19 -7.50 1.13 -0.46
CA ASP A 19 -6.97 0.86 -1.80
C ASP A 19 -5.58 1.53 -1.99
N THR A 20 -4.84 1.13 -3.02
CA THR A 20 -3.45 1.57 -3.21
C THR A 20 -3.34 3.07 -3.47
N ASP A 21 -4.31 3.66 -4.17
CA ASP A 21 -4.30 5.10 -4.46
C ASP A 21 -4.68 5.91 -3.21
N ASP A 22 -5.73 5.50 -2.49
CA ASP A 22 -6.17 6.12 -1.24
C ASP A 22 -5.08 6.05 -0.15
N LEU A 23 -4.39 4.91 -0.03
CA LEU A 23 -3.27 4.75 0.89
C LEU A 23 -2.13 5.74 0.61
N ARG A 24 -1.87 6.02 -0.67
CA ARG A 24 -0.81 6.95 -1.08
C ARG A 24 -1.16 8.38 -0.71
N GLU A 25 -2.40 8.79 -0.96
CA GLU A 25 -2.91 10.11 -0.55
C GLU A 25 -2.96 10.27 0.98
N PHE A 26 -3.38 9.22 1.71
CA PHE A 26 -3.37 9.17 3.16
C PHE A 26 -1.97 9.44 3.74
N MET A 27 -0.97 8.71 3.24
CA MET A 27 0.42 8.83 3.69
C MET A 27 0.99 10.22 3.41
N GLU A 28 0.70 10.81 2.24
CA GLU A 28 1.17 12.15 1.92
C GLU A 28 0.58 13.22 2.85
N HIS A 29 -0.66 13.04 3.30
CA HIS A 29 -1.31 13.96 4.24
C HIS A 29 -0.79 13.81 5.66
N ILE A 30 -0.65 12.57 6.17
CA ILE A 30 -0.16 12.29 7.53
C ILE A 30 1.27 12.82 7.74
N ASP A 31 2.12 12.79 6.70
CA ASP A 31 3.48 13.31 6.77
C ASP A 31 3.54 14.85 6.90
N LYS A 32 2.54 15.53 6.32
CA LYS A 32 2.44 17.00 6.30
C LYS A 32 1.61 17.58 7.45
N CYS A 33 0.72 16.79 8.07
CA CYS A 33 -0.21 17.24 9.09
C CYS A 33 0.05 16.55 10.44
N GLU A 34 0.56 17.29 11.42
CA GLU A 34 0.85 16.75 12.75
C GLU A 34 -0.40 16.34 13.52
N GLU A 35 -1.52 17.06 13.36
CA GLU A 35 -2.79 16.74 14.04
C GLU A 35 -3.33 15.36 13.62
N CYS A 36 -3.32 15.08 12.31
CA CYS A 36 -3.77 13.78 11.80
C CYS A 36 -2.81 12.64 12.21
N ARG A 37 -1.51 12.93 12.34
CA ARG A 37 -0.52 11.98 12.85
C ARG A 37 -0.74 11.65 14.31
N GLU A 38 -1.08 12.63 15.13
CA GLU A 38 -1.41 12.43 16.54
C GLU A 38 -2.68 11.58 16.69
N GLU A 39 -3.74 11.89 15.94
CA GLU A 39 -4.97 11.09 15.95
C GLU A 39 -4.72 9.62 15.53
N LEU A 40 -3.93 9.39 14.47
CA LEU A 40 -3.52 8.05 14.05
C LEU A 40 -2.80 7.30 15.18
N SER A 41 -1.91 7.97 15.90
CA SER A 41 -1.17 7.38 17.01
C SER A 41 -2.07 6.99 18.19
N ILE A 42 -3.07 7.82 18.51
CA ILE A 42 -4.04 7.57 19.57
C ILE A 42 -4.90 6.36 19.20
N GLN A 43 -5.46 6.32 18.00
CA GLN A 43 -6.31 5.20 17.57
C GLN A 43 -5.52 3.87 17.49
N PHE A 44 -4.27 3.92 17.04
CA PHE A 44 -3.38 2.77 17.08
C PHE A 44 -3.15 2.27 18.52
N LEU A 45 -2.85 3.18 19.46
CA LEU A 45 -2.65 2.82 20.87
C LEU A 45 -3.92 2.26 21.53
N VAL A 46 -5.10 2.76 21.17
CA VAL A 46 -6.38 2.22 21.68
C VAL A 46 -6.62 0.81 21.14
N GLN A 47 -6.41 0.59 19.85
CA GLN A 47 -6.61 -0.72 19.23
C GLN A 47 -5.61 -1.76 19.77
N GLU A 48 -4.33 -1.40 19.86
CA GLU A 48 -3.28 -2.27 20.39
C GLU A 48 -3.39 -2.43 21.93
N GLY A 49 -3.85 -1.40 22.62
CA GLY A 49 -4.12 -1.41 24.06
C GLY A 49 -5.26 -2.36 24.44
N MET A 50 -6.30 -2.46 23.61
CA MET A 50 -7.38 -3.44 23.77
C MET A 50 -6.90 -4.87 23.51
N ALA A 51 -6.08 -5.08 22.46
CA ALA A 51 -5.48 -6.39 22.17
C ALA A 51 -4.61 -6.91 23.34
N ARG A 52 -4.08 -6.02 24.17
CA ARG A 52 -3.25 -6.36 25.33
C ARG A 52 -4.02 -6.81 26.57
N LEU A 53 -5.29 -6.42 26.73
CA LEU A 53 -6.10 -6.84 27.87
C LEU A 53 -6.61 -8.29 27.75
N GLU A 54 -6.68 -8.83 26.53
CA GLU A 54 -7.07 -10.23 26.29
C GLU A 54 -5.89 -11.23 26.31
N ALA A 55 -4.65 -10.77 26.08
CA ALA A 55 -3.54 -11.68 25.78
C ALA A 55 -2.66 -12.11 26.97
N GLY A 56 -2.66 -11.40 28.11
CA GLY A 56 -2.01 -11.85 29.36
C GLY A 56 -0.57 -12.37 29.27
N ASN A 57 0.21 -12.02 28.23
CA ASN A 57 1.51 -12.61 27.96
C ASN A 57 2.56 -11.57 27.60
N VAL A 58 3.75 -11.77 28.15
CA VAL A 58 4.94 -10.95 27.97
C VAL A 58 5.42 -11.05 26.52
N PHE A 59 5.15 -10.00 25.77
CA PHE A 59 5.89 -9.45 24.63
C PHE A 59 6.93 -10.37 23.94
N ASP A 60 6.49 -11.18 22.99
CA ASP A 60 7.32 -11.71 21.88
C ASP A 60 6.78 -11.29 20.48
N LEU A 61 5.89 -10.28 20.49
CA LEU A 61 5.18 -9.78 19.30
C LEU A 61 6.12 -9.15 18.26
N GLN A 62 7.24 -8.57 18.67
CA GLN A 62 8.19 -7.95 17.73
C GLN A 62 8.85 -8.98 16.80
N ASN A 63 9.06 -10.21 17.27
CA ASN A 63 9.70 -11.24 16.45
C ASN A 63 8.73 -11.81 15.41
N GLU A 64 7.47 -12.02 15.80
CA GLU A 64 6.43 -12.51 14.91
C GLU A 64 6.00 -11.45 13.87
N LEU A 65 5.91 -10.18 14.29
CA LEU A 65 5.64 -9.06 13.39
C LEU A 65 6.77 -8.87 12.36
N LYS A 66 8.04 -9.01 12.77
CA LYS A 66 9.19 -8.95 11.85
C LYS A 66 9.17 -10.09 10.84
N HIS A 67 8.72 -11.27 11.24
CA HIS A 67 8.57 -12.42 10.35
C HIS A 67 7.44 -12.21 9.33
N ARG A 68 6.31 -11.65 9.76
CA ARG A 68 5.17 -11.29 8.89
C ARG A 68 5.50 -10.16 7.93
N MET A 69 6.21 -9.12 8.39
CA MET A 69 6.67 -8.02 7.53
C MET A 69 7.66 -8.50 6.46
N ASN A 70 8.59 -9.41 6.79
CA ASN A 70 9.51 -9.95 5.79
C ASN A 70 8.80 -10.84 4.75
N GLY A 71 7.77 -11.58 5.17
CA GLY A 71 6.89 -12.33 4.27
C GLY A 71 6.09 -11.42 3.33
N ALA A 72 5.48 -10.36 3.88
CA ALA A 72 4.70 -9.37 3.13
C ALA A 72 5.56 -8.59 2.12
N ARG A 73 6.81 -8.28 2.47
CA ARG A 73 7.76 -7.61 1.58
C ARG A 73 8.13 -8.47 0.37
N HIS A 74 8.11 -9.79 0.51
CA HIS A 74 8.42 -10.72 -0.57
C HIS A 74 7.24 -10.94 -1.53
N THR A 75 6.00 -10.91 -1.03
CA THR A 75 4.79 -10.96 -1.87
C THR A 75 4.54 -9.64 -2.60
N LEU A 76 4.88 -8.49 -2.02
CA LEU A 76 4.78 -7.17 -2.69
C LEU A 76 5.71 -7.04 -3.90
N LYS A 77 6.98 -7.45 -3.77
CA LYS A 77 7.97 -7.39 -4.87
C LYS A 77 7.57 -8.24 -6.09
N ARG A 78 6.85 -9.34 -5.84
CA ARG A 78 6.38 -10.28 -6.88
C ARG A 78 5.17 -9.73 -7.65
N ARG A 79 4.32 -8.90 -7.02
CA ARG A 79 3.21 -8.22 -7.70
C ARG A 79 3.66 -7.01 -8.51
N GLU A 80 4.67 -6.27 -8.06
CA GLU A 80 5.26 -5.15 -8.83
C GLU A 80 5.99 -5.63 -10.10
N SER A 81 6.77 -6.72 -10.02
CA SER A 81 7.43 -7.29 -11.21
C SER A 81 6.43 -7.81 -12.26
N MET A 82 5.27 -8.33 -11.83
CA MET A 82 4.23 -8.77 -12.78
C MET A 82 3.60 -7.60 -13.55
N LYS A 83 3.38 -6.45 -12.90
CA LYS A 83 2.87 -5.26 -13.59
C LYS A 83 3.87 -4.73 -14.63
N TRP A 84 5.16 -4.76 -14.31
CA TRP A 84 6.23 -4.35 -15.25
C TRP A 84 6.35 -5.28 -16.45
N LEU A 85 6.20 -6.60 -16.25
CA LEU A 85 6.18 -7.58 -17.34
C LEU A 85 4.98 -7.40 -18.27
N LEU A 86 3.79 -7.15 -17.72
CA LEU A 86 2.59 -6.88 -18.52
C LEU A 86 2.74 -5.58 -19.34
N PHE A 87 3.30 -4.53 -18.76
CA PHE A 87 3.57 -3.27 -19.47
C PHE A 87 4.59 -3.43 -20.59
N LEU A 88 5.68 -4.19 -20.35
CA LEU A 88 6.64 -4.52 -21.39
C LEU A 88 5.99 -5.27 -22.55
N LEU A 89 5.19 -6.30 -22.24
CA LEU A 89 4.56 -7.15 -23.24
C LEU A 89 3.53 -6.36 -24.07
N ASP A 90 2.74 -5.51 -23.44
CA ASP A 90 1.80 -4.60 -24.12
C ASP A 90 2.55 -3.61 -25.03
N GLY A 91 3.70 -3.10 -24.59
CA GLY A 91 4.59 -2.25 -25.39
C GLY A 91 5.14 -2.95 -26.64
N PHE A 92 5.50 -4.23 -26.56
CA PHE A 92 5.95 -5.02 -27.72
C PHE A 92 4.85 -5.17 -28.77
N VAL A 93 3.60 -5.43 -28.36
CA VAL A 93 2.46 -5.57 -29.28
C VAL A 93 2.21 -4.26 -30.02
N LEU A 94 2.22 -3.13 -29.32
CA LEU A 94 2.05 -1.82 -29.95
C LEU A 94 3.18 -1.51 -30.95
N LEU A 95 4.41 -1.87 -30.61
CA LEU A 95 5.56 -1.67 -31.47
C LEU A 95 5.47 -2.49 -32.76
N GLU A 96 5.04 -3.76 -32.68
CA GLU A 96 4.81 -4.59 -33.88
C GLU A 96 3.72 -3.99 -34.78
N VAL A 97 2.61 -3.52 -34.21
CA VAL A 97 1.52 -2.90 -34.99
C VAL A 97 2.02 -1.66 -35.73
N VAL A 98 2.83 -0.81 -35.08
CA VAL A 98 3.41 0.38 -35.70
C VAL A 98 4.34 0.01 -36.87
N ILE A 99 5.18 -1.02 -36.70
CA ILE A 99 6.09 -1.48 -37.76
C ILE A 99 5.29 -1.99 -38.97
N ILE A 100 4.23 -2.76 -38.75
CA ILE A 100 3.36 -3.26 -39.83
C ILE A 100 2.70 -2.10 -40.58
N ILE A 101 2.18 -1.10 -39.86
CA ILE A 101 1.58 0.09 -40.47
C ILE A 101 2.61 0.86 -41.32
N ILE A 102 3.83 1.05 -40.81
CA ILE A 102 4.90 1.73 -41.55
C ILE A 102 5.25 0.94 -42.82
N LEU A 103 5.37 -0.38 -42.74
CA LEU A 103 5.62 -1.23 -43.92
C LEU A 103 4.51 -1.12 -44.95
N LEU A 104 3.23 -1.09 -44.53
CA LEU A 104 2.10 -0.92 -45.44
C LEU A 104 2.03 0.46 -46.11
N ILE A 105 2.57 1.50 -45.47
CA ILE A 105 2.63 2.85 -46.04
C ILE A 105 3.81 2.98 -47.01
N VAL A 106 4.91 2.28 -46.73
CA VAL A 106 6.15 2.33 -47.53
C VAL A 106 6.08 1.43 -48.77
N LEU A 107 5.32 0.33 -48.71
CA LEU A 107 5.09 -0.61 -49.81
C LEU A 107 4.04 -0.09 -50.80
#